data_AF-A0A960SIT8-F1
#
_entry.id   AF-A0A960SIT8-F1
#
_cell.length_a   1.000
_cell.length_b   1.000
_cell.length_c   1.000
_cell.angle_alpha   90.00
_cell.angle_beta   90.00
_cell.angle_gamma   90.00
#
_symmetry.space_group_name_H-M   'P 1'
#
loop_
_entity.id
_entity.type
_entity.pdbx_description
1 polymer ?
#
loop_
_entity_poly.entity_id
_entity_poly.type
_entity_poly.pdbx_seq_one_letter_code
_entity_poly.pdbx_strand_id
1 'polypeptide(L)'
;MFMRLSIAFLFTGLVSGSSAQPSQDAAMERFREMSRRNEASLEGNPFVGVTSDGKVEKGLYKIESTGVSADSIREAALAFLNSLSGSEKTKTLFSVDDDEWRKWMNQHFYIRQGMGFEDMNDKQKERAFDLLRSSLSPEGFKLARNIMKLNHTLGEMGGDMFMLGEWAYWITIMGEPSRTEPWGWQIDGHHLIINFFVLGDQVVTTPTFVGSEPVIATEGKFAGIEILQEEQDRAAAFMRGLSST
;
A
#
# COMPACT_ATOMS: atom_id res chain seq x y z
N MET A 1 -36.85 0.20 -45.82
CA MET A 1 -37.93 -0.80 -45.66
C MET A 1 -37.34 -2.16 -46.00
N PHE A 2 -37.61 -3.16 -45.15
CA PHE A 2 -37.03 -4.52 -45.07
C PHE A 2 -35.59 -4.62 -44.52
N MET A 3 -35.21 -5.56 -43.65
CA MET A 3 -35.85 -6.33 -42.59
C MET A 3 -34.66 -6.95 -41.83
N ARG A 4 -34.54 -6.73 -40.51
CA ARG A 4 -33.48 -7.35 -39.69
C ARG A 4 -33.75 -8.85 -39.56
N LEU A 5 -32.78 -9.70 -39.90
CA LEU A 5 -32.81 -11.13 -39.61
C LEU A 5 -31.92 -11.39 -38.39
N SER A 6 -32.55 -11.55 -37.23
CA SER A 6 -31.89 -12.05 -36.02
C SER A 6 -31.82 -13.57 -36.09
N ILE A 7 -30.62 -14.13 -36.14
CA ILE A 7 -30.41 -15.58 -35.97
C ILE A 7 -30.11 -15.82 -34.49
N ALA A 8 -31.09 -16.39 -33.79
CA ALA A 8 -30.92 -16.91 -32.44
C ALA A 8 -30.30 -18.31 -32.52
N PHE A 9 -29.06 -18.46 -32.06
CA PHE A 9 -28.53 -19.78 -31.76
C PHE A 9 -28.94 -20.17 -30.33
N LEU A 10 -29.88 -21.11 -30.22
CA LEU A 10 -30.12 -21.87 -28.99
C LEU A 10 -28.94 -22.82 -28.78
N PHE A 11 -28.09 -22.52 -27.82
CA PHE A 11 -27.21 -23.50 -27.19
C PHE A 11 -27.90 -24.00 -25.91
N THR A 12 -28.69 -25.07 -26.03
CA THR A 12 -29.10 -25.88 -24.88
C THR A 12 -27.99 -26.88 -24.57
N GLY A 13 -27.12 -26.50 -23.64
CA GLY A 13 -26.18 -27.40 -22.97
C GLY A 13 -26.14 -27.01 -21.49
N LEU A 14 -26.94 -27.69 -20.67
CA LEU A 14 -26.84 -27.60 -19.21
C LEU A 14 -25.50 -28.16 -18.77
N VAL A 15 -24.58 -27.28 -18.36
CA VAL A 15 -23.55 -27.61 -17.38
C VAL A 15 -24.01 -27.00 -16.07
N SER A 16 -24.78 -27.76 -15.31
CA SER A 16 -25.18 -27.43 -13.94
C SER A 16 -24.00 -27.69 -12.99
N GLY A 17 -22.99 -26.83 -13.07
CA GLY A 17 -21.99 -26.66 -12.03
C GLY A 17 -22.24 -25.34 -11.33
N SER A 18 -23.13 -25.33 -10.33
CA SER A 18 -23.23 -24.17 -9.44
C SER A 18 -21.98 -24.15 -8.57
N SER A 19 -20.94 -23.42 -8.99
CA SER A 19 -19.93 -22.96 -8.04
C SER A 19 -20.62 -21.89 -7.19
N ALA A 20 -21.21 -22.30 -6.07
CA ALA A 20 -21.65 -21.35 -5.07
C ALA A 20 -20.44 -20.46 -4.73
N GLN A 21 -20.60 -19.13 -4.85
CA GLN A 21 -19.56 -18.23 -4.36
C GLN A 21 -19.33 -18.53 -2.88
N PRO A 22 -18.07 -18.64 -2.42
CA PRO A 22 -17.78 -18.84 -1.01
C PRO A 22 -18.48 -17.78 -0.16
N SER A 23 -18.96 -18.15 1.03
CA SER A 23 -19.40 -17.15 2.01
C SER A 23 -18.25 -16.19 2.32
N GLN A 24 -18.58 -14.97 2.77
CA GLN A 24 -17.55 -14.00 3.17
C GLN A 24 -16.60 -14.57 4.23
N ASP A 25 -17.10 -15.37 5.18
CA ASP A 25 -16.27 -16.04 6.19
C ASP A 25 -15.28 -17.04 5.58
N ALA A 26 -15.71 -17.83 4.59
CA ALA A 26 -14.83 -18.78 3.90
C ALA A 26 -13.77 -18.06 3.04
N ALA A 27 -14.14 -16.94 2.42
CA ALA A 27 -13.21 -16.08 1.70
C ALA A 27 -12.16 -15.45 2.64
N MET A 28 -12.60 -14.93 3.79
CA MET A 28 -11.71 -14.35 4.79
C MET A 28 -10.76 -15.38 5.41
N GLU A 29 -11.23 -16.62 5.66
CA GLU A 29 -10.32 -17.66 6.15
C GLU A 29 -9.26 -18.05 5.12
N ARG A 30 -9.66 -18.15 3.84
CA ARG A 30 -8.70 -18.35 2.75
C ARG A 30 -7.68 -17.22 2.69
N PHE A 31 -8.09 -15.98 2.88
CA PHE A 31 -7.20 -14.82 2.92
C PHE A 31 -6.21 -14.89 4.09
N ARG A 32 -6.67 -15.28 5.29
CA ARG A 32 -5.77 -15.54 6.44
C ARG A 32 -4.75 -16.63 6.14
N GLU A 33 -5.16 -17.72 5.49
CA GLU A 33 -4.26 -18.80 5.11
C GLU A 33 -3.22 -18.32 4.07
N MET A 34 -3.64 -17.56 3.07
CA MET A 34 -2.74 -16.96 2.08
C MET A 34 -1.75 -15.97 2.71
N SER A 35 -2.21 -15.12 3.64
CA SER A 35 -1.37 -14.19 4.39
C SER A 35 -0.29 -14.95 5.17
N ARG A 36 -0.70 -15.96 5.95
CA ARG A 36 0.23 -16.83 6.72
C ARG A 36 1.25 -17.53 5.82
N ARG A 37 0.81 -18.03 4.66
CA ARG A 37 1.72 -18.68 3.69
C ARG A 37 2.76 -17.72 3.13
N ASN A 38 2.39 -16.47 2.85
CA ASN A 38 3.35 -15.47 2.38
C ASN A 38 4.36 -15.12 3.48
N GLU A 39 3.89 -14.95 4.72
CA GLU A 39 4.74 -14.64 5.88
C GLU A 39 5.65 -15.81 6.29
N ALA A 40 5.27 -17.06 6.06
CA ALA A 40 6.10 -18.22 6.36
C ALA A 40 7.47 -18.18 5.65
N SER A 41 7.60 -17.43 4.55
CA SER A 41 8.89 -17.20 3.90
C SER A 41 9.85 -16.34 4.73
N LEU A 42 9.35 -15.55 5.68
CA LEU A 42 10.15 -14.71 6.57
C LEU A 42 10.74 -15.53 7.73
N GLU A 43 10.04 -16.59 8.16
CA GLU A 43 10.47 -17.45 9.26
C GLU A 43 11.82 -18.12 8.95
N GLY A 44 12.82 -17.88 9.81
CA GLY A 44 14.17 -18.42 9.63
C GLY A 44 14.99 -17.77 8.51
N ASN A 45 14.44 -16.77 7.82
CA ASN A 45 15.10 -16.04 6.73
C ASN A 45 15.28 -14.57 7.12
N PRO A 46 16.26 -14.23 8.00
CA PRO A 46 16.51 -12.85 8.38
C PRO A 46 16.98 -12.03 7.18
N PHE A 47 16.63 -10.74 7.17
CA PHE A 47 17.20 -9.83 6.19
C PHE A 47 18.69 -9.61 6.50
N VAL A 48 19.57 -10.05 5.58
CA VAL A 48 21.04 -9.98 5.75
C VAL A 48 21.71 -8.90 4.88
N GLY A 49 20.91 -8.14 4.11
CA GLY A 49 21.37 -7.12 3.18
C GLY A 49 21.03 -7.43 1.72
N VAL A 50 21.49 -6.56 0.82
CA VAL A 50 21.27 -6.66 -0.63
C VAL A 50 22.36 -7.53 -1.25
N THR A 51 21.97 -8.37 -2.21
CA THR A 51 22.90 -9.21 -2.96
C THR A 51 22.46 -9.38 -4.42
N SER A 52 23.43 -9.35 -5.34
CA SER A 52 23.25 -9.64 -6.77
C SER A 52 23.91 -10.95 -7.21
N ASP A 53 24.89 -11.47 -6.46
CA ASP A 53 25.68 -12.67 -6.78
C ASP A 53 25.75 -13.70 -5.62
N GLY A 54 24.93 -13.52 -4.58
CA GLY A 54 24.95 -14.30 -3.35
C GLY A 54 25.91 -13.76 -2.27
N LYS A 55 26.68 -12.70 -2.53
CA LYS A 55 27.46 -11.99 -1.52
C LYS A 55 26.75 -10.70 -1.10
N VAL A 56 26.78 -10.40 0.19
CA VAL A 56 26.19 -9.16 0.72
C VAL A 56 27.02 -7.97 0.27
N GLU A 57 26.37 -7.03 -0.42
CA GLU A 57 26.96 -5.76 -0.82
C GLU A 57 27.06 -4.82 0.39
N LYS A 58 28.29 -4.42 0.73
CA LYS A 58 28.57 -3.56 1.89
C LYS A 58 28.70 -2.10 1.47
N GLY A 59 28.35 -1.19 2.37
CA GLY A 59 28.58 0.24 2.18
C GLY A 59 27.67 0.89 1.13
N LEU A 60 26.56 0.25 0.77
CA LEU A 60 25.55 0.80 -0.16
C LEU A 60 24.90 2.09 0.37
N TYR A 61 24.72 2.17 1.69
CA TYR A 61 24.11 3.32 2.35
C TYR A 61 25.04 3.81 3.47
N LYS A 62 25.56 5.03 3.31
CA LYS A 62 26.29 5.71 4.38
C LYS A 62 25.29 6.41 5.28
N ILE A 63 25.64 6.54 6.56
CA ILE A 63 24.84 7.35 7.48
C ILE A 63 25.17 8.83 7.21
N GLU A 64 24.21 9.56 6.66
CA GLU A 64 24.36 10.96 6.31
C GLU A 64 23.00 11.68 6.26
N SER A 65 23.01 12.99 6.54
CA SER A 65 21.78 13.78 6.44
C SER A 65 21.30 13.85 5.00
N THR A 66 19.98 13.72 4.83
CA THR A 66 19.31 13.85 3.53
C THR A 66 18.99 15.28 3.13
N GLY A 67 19.51 16.27 3.89
CA GLY A 67 19.34 17.69 3.59
C GLY A 67 18.01 18.29 4.07
N VAL A 68 17.21 17.52 4.82
CA VAL A 68 15.98 17.97 5.47
C VAL A 68 16.01 17.58 6.95
N SER A 69 15.48 18.44 7.82
CA SER A 69 15.34 18.08 9.23
C SER A 69 14.17 17.12 9.42
N ALA A 70 14.38 16.04 10.18
CA ALA A 70 13.33 15.07 10.49
C ALA A 70 12.43 15.49 11.67
N ASP A 71 12.66 16.67 12.27
CA ASP A 71 11.95 17.10 13.48
C ASP A 71 10.44 17.26 13.28
N SER A 72 10.00 17.82 12.15
CA SER A 72 8.57 17.96 11.84
C SER A 72 7.90 16.60 11.64
N ILE A 73 8.62 15.65 11.02
CA ILE A 73 8.15 14.28 10.80
C ILE A 73 7.99 13.56 12.14
N ARG A 74 8.99 13.69 13.03
CA ARG A 74 8.96 13.17 14.40
C ARG A 74 7.78 13.72 15.20
N GLU A 75 7.55 15.03 15.13
CA GLU A 75 6.43 15.67 15.84
C GLU A 75 5.07 15.19 15.34
N ALA A 76 4.91 15.04 14.02
CA ALA A 76 3.70 14.51 13.43
C ALA A 76 3.47 13.03 13.83
N ALA A 77 4.52 12.22 13.88
CA ALA A 77 4.43 10.82 14.32
C ALA A 77 4.01 10.72 15.79
N LEU A 78 4.59 11.54 16.67
CA LEU A 78 4.17 11.61 18.08
C LEU A 78 2.73 12.09 18.22
N ALA A 79 2.30 13.07 17.41
CA ALA A 79 0.93 13.55 17.42
C ALA A 79 -0.07 12.46 16.98
N PHE A 80 0.29 11.66 15.97
CA PHE A 80 -0.48 10.49 15.55
C PHE A 80 -0.56 9.45 16.67
N LEU A 81 0.57 8.99 17.20
CA LEU A 81 0.59 8.02 18.30
C LEU A 81 -0.22 8.54 19.50
N ASN A 82 -0.09 9.80 19.88
CA ASN A 82 -0.85 10.38 21.00
C ASN A 82 -2.35 10.52 20.75
N SER A 83 -2.82 10.42 19.50
CA SER A 83 -4.25 10.36 19.18
C SER A 83 -4.86 8.97 19.38
N LEU A 84 -4.03 7.93 19.52
CA LEU A 84 -4.44 6.54 19.72
C LEU A 84 -4.62 6.21 21.21
N SER A 85 -5.62 5.40 21.50
CA SER A 85 -5.80 4.73 22.79
C SER A 85 -4.71 3.69 23.03
N GLY A 86 -4.59 3.19 24.27
CA GLY A 86 -3.57 2.21 24.62
C GLY A 86 -3.60 0.94 23.76
N SER A 87 -4.80 0.40 23.49
CA SER A 87 -4.96 -0.81 22.66
C SER A 87 -4.67 -0.55 21.18
N GLU A 88 -5.01 0.62 20.65
CA GLU A 88 -4.68 1.02 19.28
C GLU A 88 -3.16 1.23 19.13
N LYS A 89 -2.49 1.85 20.11
CA LYS A 89 -1.03 1.97 20.14
C LYS A 89 -0.36 0.60 20.14
N THR A 90 -0.82 -0.35 20.95
CA THR A 90 -0.26 -1.71 21.00
C THR A 90 -0.32 -2.43 19.65
N LYS A 91 -1.32 -2.13 18.80
CA LYS A 91 -1.41 -2.71 17.46
C LYS A 91 -0.54 -2.00 16.43
N THR A 92 -0.07 -0.79 16.73
CA THR A 92 0.53 0.14 15.76
C THR A 92 2.01 0.35 15.97
N LEU A 93 2.48 0.29 17.21
CA LEU A 93 3.86 0.52 17.57
C LEU A 93 4.60 -0.80 17.76
N PHE A 94 5.61 -1.00 16.93
CA PHE A 94 6.50 -2.16 16.90
C PHE A 94 7.92 -1.79 17.31
N SER A 95 8.74 -2.79 17.60
CA SER A 95 10.18 -2.58 17.74
C SER A 95 10.78 -2.12 16.41
N VAL A 96 11.90 -1.39 16.46
CA VAL A 96 12.57 -0.92 15.23
C VAL A 96 13.15 -2.07 14.39
N ASP A 97 13.49 -3.19 15.04
CA ASP A 97 14.04 -4.40 14.44
C ASP A 97 12.97 -5.49 14.19
N ASP A 98 11.68 -5.15 14.28
CA ASP A 98 10.59 -6.07 14.02
C ASP A 98 10.51 -6.46 12.53
N ASP A 99 10.13 -7.71 12.26
CA ASP A 99 9.88 -8.20 10.90
C ASP A 99 8.69 -7.49 10.23
N GLU A 100 7.90 -6.70 10.96
CA GLU A 100 6.81 -5.89 10.42
C GLU A 100 7.23 -5.01 9.23
N TRP A 101 8.47 -4.51 9.18
CA TRP A 101 9.07 -3.82 8.01
C TRP A 101 9.00 -4.61 6.69
N ARG A 102 8.82 -5.92 6.78
CA ARG A 102 8.81 -6.87 5.66
C ARG A 102 7.41 -7.45 5.42
N LYS A 103 6.44 -7.06 6.24
CA LYS A 103 5.06 -7.56 6.23
C LYS A 103 4.14 -6.54 5.60
N TRP A 104 4.25 -6.43 4.28
CA TRP A 104 3.41 -5.56 3.47
C TRP A 104 3.01 -6.28 2.19
N MET A 105 1.85 -5.90 1.64
CA MET A 105 1.40 -6.44 0.36
C MET A 105 0.59 -5.41 -0.42
N ASN A 106 0.71 -5.42 -1.74
CA ASN A 106 -0.08 -4.55 -2.60
C ASN A 106 -1.46 -5.15 -2.93
N GLN A 107 -1.76 -6.37 -2.47
CA GLN A 107 -3.00 -7.10 -2.73
C GLN A 107 -3.94 -7.04 -1.52
N HIS A 108 -5.25 -6.98 -1.77
CA HIS A 108 -6.26 -6.74 -0.74
C HIS A 108 -6.43 -7.89 0.27
N PHE A 109 -6.10 -9.14 -0.09
CA PHE A 109 -6.31 -10.29 0.80
C PHE A 109 -5.38 -10.34 2.03
N TYR A 110 -4.30 -9.57 2.05
CA TYR A 110 -3.29 -9.65 3.10
C TYR A 110 -3.83 -9.15 4.45
N ILE A 111 -3.53 -9.85 5.55
CA ILE A 111 -3.98 -9.48 6.89
C ILE A 111 -2.96 -8.53 7.49
N ARG A 112 -3.33 -7.26 7.62
CA ARG A 112 -2.43 -6.18 8.03
C ARG A 112 -2.45 -5.93 9.52
N GLN A 113 -1.31 -5.46 10.04
CA GLN A 113 -1.18 -4.93 11.38
C GLN A 113 -1.34 -3.40 11.37
N GLY A 114 -1.30 -2.79 12.55
CA GLY A 114 -1.46 -1.34 12.68
C GLY A 114 -2.90 -0.87 12.76
N MET A 115 -3.05 0.45 12.75
CA MET A 115 -4.37 1.07 12.65
C MET A 115 -4.80 1.14 11.18
N GLY A 116 -5.93 0.51 10.88
CA GLY A 116 -6.63 0.69 9.62
C GLY A 116 -7.31 2.06 9.58
N PHE A 117 -7.26 2.75 8.44
CA PHE A 117 -7.90 4.05 8.28
C PHE A 117 -9.43 3.96 8.44
N GLU A 118 -10.05 2.82 8.10
CA GLU A 118 -11.50 2.58 8.31
C GLU A 118 -11.87 2.62 9.81
N ASP A 119 -10.99 2.13 10.69
CA ASP A 119 -11.22 2.04 12.14
C ASP A 119 -10.93 3.36 12.88
N MET A 120 -10.25 4.31 12.23
CA MET A 120 -9.88 5.58 12.83
C MET A 120 -11.08 6.54 12.90
N ASN A 121 -11.17 7.29 13.99
CA ASN A 121 -11.99 8.51 14.01
C ASN A 121 -11.34 9.65 13.19
N ASP A 122 -12.09 10.71 12.91
CA ASP A 122 -11.63 11.80 12.05
C ASP A 122 -10.34 12.48 12.54
N LYS A 123 -10.18 12.63 13.86
CA LYS A 123 -8.97 13.22 14.45
C LYS A 123 -7.75 12.30 14.26
N GLN A 124 -7.92 10.99 14.43
CA GLN A 124 -6.85 10.02 14.19
C GLN A 124 -6.45 9.99 12.71
N LYS A 125 -7.42 9.98 11.79
CA LYS A 125 -7.16 10.07 10.34
C LYS A 125 -6.41 11.35 9.98
N GLU A 126 -6.84 12.49 10.51
CA GLU A 126 -6.17 13.77 10.29
C GLU A 126 -4.70 13.71 10.73
N ARG A 127 -4.43 13.15 11.91
CA ARG A 127 -3.04 12.99 12.40
C ARG A 127 -2.22 12.00 11.58
N ALA A 128 -2.80 10.91 11.10
CA ALA A 128 -2.13 10.02 10.16
C ALA A 128 -1.79 10.76 8.84
N PHE A 129 -2.70 11.59 8.31
CA PHE A 129 -2.42 12.39 7.13
C PHE A 129 -1.40 13.50 7.38
N ASP A 130 -1.37 14.11 8.57
CA ASP A 130 -0.33 15.08 8.94
C ASP A 130 1.07 14.45 8.95
N LEU A 131 1.18 13.20 9.42
CA LEU A 131 2.41 12.43 9.33
C LEU A 131 2.82 12.21 7.87
N LEU A 132 1.92 11.76 7.01
CA LEU A 132 2.21 11.58 5.59
C LEU A 132 2.60 12.89 4.90
N ARG A 133 1.89 14.00 5.18
CA ARG A 133 2.20 15.34 4.62
C ARG A 133 3.55 15.87 5.08
N SER A 134 3.94 15.59 6.32
CA SER A 134 5.23 16.03 6.86
C SER A 134 6.38 15.21 6.29
N SER A 135 6.11 13.95 5.93
CA SER A 135 7.12 12.99 5.46
C SER A 135 7.34 13.01 3.94
N LEU A 136 6.28 13.26 3.16
CA LEU A 136 6.29 13.18 1.70
C LEU A 136 6.33 14.57 1.07
N SER A 137 6.83 14.67 -0.16
CA SER A 137 6.63 15.88 -0.96
C SER A 137 5.14 16.13 -1.22
N PRO A 138 4.72 17.36 -1.58
CA PRO A 138 3.34 17.63 -1.95
C PRO A 138 2.80 16.69 -3.05
N GLU A 139 3.63 16.37 -4.04
CA GLU A 139 3.32 15.44 -5.13
C GLU A 139 3.21 14.01 -4.62
N GLY A 140 4.12 13.57 -3.75
CA GLY A 140 4.10 12.23 -3.16
C GLY A 140 2.87 12.01 -2.28
N PHE A 141 2.50 12.99 -1.45
CA PHE A 141 1.27 12.93 -0.66
C PHE A 141 0.02 12.93 -1.56
N LYS A 142 -0.01 13.77 -2.59
CA LYS A 142 -1.11 13.80 -3.57
C LYS A 142 -1.26 12.46 -4.28
N LEU A 143 -0.15 11.85 -4.70
CA LEU A 143 -0.14 10.52 -5.33
C LEU A 143 -0.70 9.46 -4.38
N ALA A 144 -0.19 9.38 -3.16
CA ALA A 144 -0.68 8.44 -2.15
C ALA A 144 -2.19 8.57 -1.91
N ARG A 145 -2.69 9.81 -1.74
CA ARG A 145 -4.13 10.07 -1.58
C ARG A 145 -4.94 9.74 -2.83
N ASN A 146 -4.41 9.98 -4.03
CA ASN A 146 -5.10 9.63 -5.27
C ASN A 146 -5.15 8.11 -5.47
N ILE A 147 -4.14 7.35 -5.07
CA ILE A 147 -4.18 5.89 -5.09
C ILE A 147 -5.29 5.38 -4.18
N MET A 148 -5.39 5.88 -2.95
CA MET A 148 -6.47 5.54 -2.02
C MET A 148 -7.86 5.84 -2.61
N LYS A 149 -8.01 6.97 -3.30
CA LYS A 149 -9.26 7.35 -3.98
C LYS A 149 -9.56 6.48 -5.21
N LEU A 150 -8.55 6.10 -5.99
CA LEU A 150 -8.74 5.20 -7.13
C LEU A 150 -9.07 3.77 -6.67
N ASN A 151 -8.60 3.36 -5.49
CA ASN A 151 -9.07 2.13 -4.87
C ASN A 151 -10.59 2.19 -4.64
N HIS A 152 -11.11 3.29 -4.07
CA HIS A 152 -12.55 3.51 -3.96
C HIS A 152 -13.26 3.40 -5.30
N THR A 153 -12.72 4.02 -6.37
CA THR A 153 -13.27 3.86 -7.73
C THR A 153 -13.32 2.39 -8.16
N LEU A 154 -12.27 1.61 -7.92
CA LEU A 154 -12.29 0.17 -8.17
C LEU A 154 -13.36 -0.55 -7.35
N GLY A 155 -13.54 -0.17 -6.07
CA GLY A 155 -14.62 -0.64 -5.23
C GLY A 155 -16.00 -0.35 -5.83
N GLU A 156 -16.20 0.83 -6.45
CA GLU A 156 -17.46 1.20 -7.11
C GLU A 156 -17.70 0.31 -8.34
N MET A 157 -16.65 0.07 -9.13
CA MET A 157 -16.72 -0.76 -10.35
C MET A 157 -16.93 -2.24 -10.05
N GLY A 158 -16.26 -2.77 -9.02
CA GLY A 158 -16.28 -4.18 -8.64
C GLY A 158 -17.41 -4.54 -7.67
N GLY A 159 -18.05 -3.55 -7.05
CA GLY A 159 -19.07 -3.76 -6.02
C GLY A 159 -18.52 -4.26 -4.69
N ASP A 160 -17.26 -3.99 -4.36
CA ASP A 160 -16.58 -4.44 -3.14
C ASP A 160 -15.91 -3.26 -2.40
N MET A 161 -16.72 -2.50 -1.66
CA MET A 161 -16.24 -1.39 -0.83
C MET A 161 -15.49 -1.84 0.42
N PHE A 162 -15.67 -3.09 0.83
CA PHE A 162 -15.04 -3.58 2.05
C PHE A 162 -13.55 -3.82 1.81
N MET A 163 -13.19 -4.49 0.72
CA MET A 163 -11.79 -4.78 0.40
C MET A 163 -11.10 -3.65 -0.37
N LEU A 164 -11.86 -2.85 -1.12
CA LEU A 164 -11.34 -1.86 -2.07
C LEU A 164 -11.80 -0.43 -1.72
N GLY A 165 -12.28 -0.19 -0.51
CA GLY A 165 -12.68 1.15 -0.07
C GLY A 165 -11.52 2.15 -0.03
N GLU A 166 -11.86 3.44 0.05
CA GLU A 166 -10.89 4.55 0.17
C GLU A 166 -9.93 4.38 1.37
N TRP A 167 -10.41 3.74 2.44
CA TRP A 167 -9.71 3.63 3.71
C TRP A 167 -9.19 2.21 4.01
N ALA A 168 -9.17 1.32 3.01
CA ALA A 168 -8.58 -0.02 3.11
C ALA A 168 -7.04 0.03 3.07
N TYR A 169 -6.47 0.78 4.03
CA TYR A 169 -5.04 1.02 4.21
C TYR A 169 -4.72 1.00 5.71
N TRP A 170 -3.50 0.60 6.06
CA TRP A 170 -3.04 0.46 7.43
C TRP A 170 -1.72 1.18 7.62
N ILE A 171 -1.51 1.70 8.83
CA ILE A 171 -0.26 2.36 9.21
C ILE A 171 0.32 1.71 10.47
N THR A 172 1.63 1.44 10.42
CA THR A 172 2.45 0.98 11.54
C THR A 172 3.61 1.94 11.78
N ILE A 173 4.09 2.01 13.02
CA ILE A 173 5.26 2.74 13.46
C ILE A 173 6.25 1.72 14.02
N MET A 174 7.51 1.79 13.61
CA MET A 174 8.57 0.90 14.08
C MET A 174 9.60 1.75 14.82
N GLY A 175 9.80 1.48 16.11
CA GLY A 175 10.61 2.30 17.00
C GLY A 175 9.89 3.55 17.50
N GLU A 176 10.31 4.06 18.65
CA GLU A 176 9.79 5.31 19.21
C GLU A 176 10.31 6.52 18.44
N PRO A 177 9.46 7.47 18.00
CA PRO A 177 9.91 8.64 17.27
C PRO A 177 10.97 9.45 18.03
N SER A 178 12.19 9.47 17.49
CA SER A 178 13.38 9.96 18.18
C SER A 178 14.19 10.92 17.31
N ARG A 179 15.01 11.75 17.95
CA ARG A 179 16.01 12.60 17.29
C ARG A 179 17.31 11.87 17.01
N THR A 180 17.58 10.77 17.72
CA THR A 180 18.89 10.09 17.71
C THR A 180 18.79 8.60 17.43
N GLU A 181 17.71 7.96 17.88
CA GLU A 181 17.47 6.53 17.67
C GLU A 181 16.77 6.29 16.33
N PRO A 182 16.98 5.13 15.70
CA PRO A 182 16.28 4.76 14.48
C PRO A 182 14.79 4.55 14.77
N TRP A 183 13.95 5.00 13.85
CA TRP A 183 12.51 4.75 13.88
C TRP A 183 11.94 4.95 12.48
N GLY A 184 10.65 4.71 12.31
CA GLY A 184 9.97 5.04 11.07
C GLY A 184 8.53 4.57 11.05
N TRP A 185 7.95 4.59 9.86
CA TRP A 185 6.57 4.18 9.64
C TRP A 185 6.42 3.44 8.32
N GLN A 186 5.41 2.58 8.26
CA GLN A 186 5.00 1.88 7.05
C GLN A 186 3.50 2.15 6.84
N ILE A 187 3.13 2.53 5.62
CA ILE A 187 1.74 2.45 5.17
C ILE A 187 1.66 1.35 4.12
N ASP A 188 0.63 0.51 4.21
CA ASP A 188 0.36 -0.48 3.18
C ASP A 188 -1.14 -0.69 2.91
N GLY A 189 -1.44 -1.16 1.71
CA GLY A 189 -2.79 -1.41 1.23
C GLY A 189 -2.81 -1.66 -0.27
N HIS A 190 -4.00 -1.74 -0.86
CA HIS A 190 -4.14 -2.05 -2.28
C HIS A 190 -3.44 -0.97 -3.13
N HIS A 191 -2.36 -1.36 -3.79
CA HIS A 191 -1.45 -0.53 -4.59
C HIS A 191 -0.70 0.65 -3.93
N LEU A 192 -0.64 0.75 -2.60
CA LEU A 192 0.19 1.75 -1.92
C LEU A 192 1.00 1.06 -0.84
N ILE A 193 2.33 1.16 -0.94
CA ILE A 193 3.25 0.72 0.10
C ILE A 193 4.35 1.76 0.20
N ILE A 194 4.55 2.34 1.37
CA ILE A 194 5.67 3.24 1.62
C ILE A 194 6.28 2.83 2.95
N ASN A 195 7.54 2.43 2.90
CA ASN A 195 8.38 2.26 4.08
C ASN A 195 9.23 3.51 4.26
N PHE A 196 9.11 4.16 5.41
CA PHE A 196 9.75 5.43 5.71
C PHE A 196 10.60 5.29 6.96
N PHE A 197 11.91 5.19 6.79
CA PHE A 197 12.88 5.05 7.85
C PHE A 197 13.58 6.38 8.14
N VAL A 198 13.83 6.65 9.42
CA VAL A 198 14.47 7.85 9.96
C VAL A 198 15.61 7.46 10.90
N LEU A 199 16.79 8.04 10.70
CA LEU A 199 17.91 7.99 11.65
C LEU A 199 18.59 9.37 11.70
N GLY A 200 18.38 10.10 12.80
CA GLY A 200 18.74 11.52 12.84
C GLY A 200 18.02 12.30 11.75
N ASP A 201 18.77 12.99 10.89
CA ASP A 201 18.25 13.70 9.70
C ASP A 201 18.41 12.90 8.39
N GLN A 202 18.68 11.61 8.49
CA GLN A 202 18.64 10.70 7.35
C GLN A 202 17.25 10.12 7.19
N VAL A 203 16.70 10.22 5.98
CA VAL A 203 15.44 9.61 5.58
C VAL A 203 15.67 8.59 4.48
N VAL A 204 15.08 7.40 4.59
CA VAL A 204 15.09 6.37 3.54
C VAL A 204 13.65 5.95 3.27
N THR A 205 13.21 6.04 2.02
CA THR A 205 11.83 5.76 1.62
C THR A 205 11.68 4.46 0.82
N THR A 206 12.52 3.46 1.10
CA THR A 206 12.51 2.18 0.37
C THR A 206 12.37 1.01 1.33
N PRO A 207 11.61 -0.05 0.97
CA PRO A 207 10.91 -0.20 -0.30
C PRO A 207 9.63 0.64 -0.41
N THR A 208 9.34 1.13 -1.62
CA THR A 208 8.10 1.84 -1.97
C THR A 208 7.47 1.17 -3.19
N PHE A 209 6.16 0.95 -3.12
CA PHE A 209 5.32 0.50 -4.23
C PHE A 209 4.17 1.49 -4.41
N VAL A 210 3.99 1.98 -5.63
CA VAL A 210 2.85 2.81 -6.03
C VAL A 210 2.26 2.26 -7.31
N GLY A 211 0.93 2.20 -7.37
CA GLY A 211 0.20 1.76 -8.55
C GLY A 211 -1.28 2.08 -8.38
N SER A 212 -2.09 1.71 -9.36
CA SER A 212 -3.53 1.61 -9.18
C SER A 212 -4.13 0.81 -10.33
N GLU A 213 -5.28 0.19 -10.08
CA GLU A 213 -6.16 -0.32 -11.12
C GLU A 213 -7.59 0.12 -10.75
N PRO A 214 -8.25 1.00 -11.52
CA PRO A 214 -7.74 1.71 -12.70
C PRO A 214 -6.79 2.87 -12.34
N VAL A 215 -5.92 3.28 -13.28
CA VAL A 215 -5.08 4.49 -13.13
C VAL A 215 -5.79 5.80 -13.48
N ILE A 216 -6.99 5.71 -14.05
CA ILE A 216 -7.87 6.84 -14.39
C ILE A 216 -9.28 6.50 -13.91
N ALA A 217 -9.88 7.39 -13.11
CA ALA A 217 -11.30 7.32 -12.78
C ALA A 217 -12.12 8.01 -13.87
N THR A 218 -12.76 7.23 -14.75
CA THR A 218 -13.62 7.78 -15.81
C THR A 218 -15.01 8.18 -15.32
N GLU A 219 -15.43 7.66 -14.17
CA GLU A 219 -16.75 7.89 -13.55
C GLU A 219 -16.67 7.75 -12.02
N GLY A 220 -17.81 7.86 -11.34
CA GLY A 220 -17.91 7.66 -9.89
C GLY A 220 -17.54 8.89 -9.05
N LYS A 221 -17.41 8.69 -7.72
CA LYS A 221 -17.17 9.77 -6.73
C LYS A 221 -15.92 10.59 -7.05
N PHE A 222 -14.92 9.96 -7.66
CA PHE A 222 -13.60 10.53 -7.92
C PHE A 222 -13.26 10.66 -9.40
N ALA A 223 -14.28 10.75 -10.27
CA ALA A 223 -14.10 10.97 -11.70
C ALA A 223 -13.12 12.13 -12.00
N GLY A 224 -12.21 11.90 -12.94
CA GLY A 224 -11.18 12.85 -13.36
C GLY A 224 -9.85 12.73 -12.60
N ILE A 225 -9.75 11.88 -11.58
CA ILE A 225 -8.43 11.52 -11.03
C ILE A 225 -7.68 10.65 -12.03
N GLU A 226 -6.42 10.99 -12.22
CA GLU A 226 -5.47 10.31 -13.11
C GLU A 226 -4.10 10.34 -12.44
N ILE A 227 -3.40 9.20 -12.45
CA ILE A 227 -2.07 9.06 -11.87
C ILE A 227 -1.13 8.31 -12.82
N LEU A 228 0.17 8.44 -12.58
CA LEU A 228 1.24 7.65 -13.23
C LEU A 228 1.33 7.77 -14.77
N GLN A 229 0.70 8.79 -15.36
CA GLN A 229 0.73 8.96 -16.83
C GLN A 229 2.10 9.35 -17.35
N GLU A 230 2.82 10.21 -16.62
CA GLU A 230 4.17 10.58 -17.02
C GLU A 230 5.11 9.36 -16.99
N GLU A 231 5.01 8.55 -15.94
CA GLU A 231 5.73 7.29 -15.79
C GLU A 231 5.37 6.30 -16.90
N GLN A 232 4.06 6.15 -17.20
CA GLN A 232 3.56 5.29 -18.27
C GLN A 232 4.05 5.75 -19.65
N ASP A 233 4.01 7.04 -19.94
CA ASP A 233 4.47 7.63 -21.20
C ASP A 233 5.99 7.45 -21.37
N ARG A 234 6.76 7.70 -20.31
CA ARG A 234 8.22 7.49 -20.31
C ARG A 234 8.56 6.01 -20.48
N ALA A 235 7.87 5.11 -19.78
CA ALA A 235 8.07 3.67 -19.94
C ALA A 235 7.73 3.21 -21.36
N ALA A 236 6.62 3.68 -21.93
CA ALA A 236 6.24 3.36 -23.30
C ALA A 236 7.22 3.93 -24.33
N ALA A 237 7.73 5.16 -24.12
CA ALA A 237 8.76 5.76 -24.95
C ALA A 237 10.08 4.97 -24.87
N PHE A 238 10.50 4.57 -23.68
CA PHE A 238 11.66 3.72 -23.47
C PHE A 238 11.53 2.40 -24.24
N MET A 239 10.42 1.68 -24.07
CA MET A 239 10.17 0.40 -24.75
C MET A 239 10.16 0.55 -26.28
N ARG A 240 9.59 1.63 -26.81
CA ARG A 240 9.63 1.94 -28.26
C ARG A 240 11.02 2.34 -28.76
N GLY A 241 11.89 2.82 -27.88
CA GLY A 241 13.26 3.20 -28.19
C GLY A 241 14.23 2.01 -28.22
N LEU A 242 13.83 0.84 -27.73
CA LEU A 242 14.64 -0.38 -27.79
C LEU A 242 14.63 -0.91 -29.23
N SER A 243 15.80 -0.96 -29.86
CA SER A 243 16.00 -1.67 -31.14
C SER A 243 16.09 -3.18 -30.90
N SER A 244 15.67 -4.00 -31.86
CA SER A 244 15.97 -5.43 -31.85
C SER A 244 17.48 -5.63 -32.05
N THR A 245 18.22 -5.81 -30.96
CA THR A 245 19.57 -6.37 -30.97
C THR A 245 19.51 -7.87 -30.75
#